data_AF-A0A011UAV1-F1
#
_entry.id   AF-A0A011UAV1-F1
#
_cell.length_a   1.000
_cell.length_b   1.000
_cell.length_c   1.000
_cell.angle_alpha   90.00
_cell.angle_beta   90.00
_cell.angle_gamma   90.00
#
_symmetry.space_group_name_H-M   'P 1'
#
loop_
_entity.id
_entity.type
_entity.pdbx_description
1 polymer ?
#
loop_
_entity_poly.entity_id
_entity_poly.type
_entity_poly.pdbx_seq_one_letter_code
_entity_poly.pdbx_strand_id
1 'polypeptide(L)'
;MFPVRRWPLTDLVWRQFETFDLVMELARVDMACAARMDGGKAMAEARRTCLHCQVRERCRSLLARGAHPGEVMAICPNAHFFAQCARMKDHGSAAPDGPR
;
A
#
# COMPACT_ATOMS: atom_id res chain seq x y z
N MET A 1 3.60 28.12 28.46
CA MET A 1 2.96 27.10 27.59
C MET A 1 3.43 27.35 26.17
N PHE A 2 4.36 26.55 25.65
CA PHE A 2 4.85 26.71 24.27
C PHE A 2 3.82 26.16 23.29
N PRO A 3 3.55 26.84 22.15
CA PRO A 3 2.62 26.30 21.16
C PRO A 3 3.21 25.00 20.58
N VAL A 4 2.44 23.92 20.69
CA VAL A 4 2.76 22.65 20.03
C VAL A 4 2.81 22.93 18.54
N ARG A 5 4.01 22.89 17.95
CA ARG A 5 4.21 22.99 16.50
C ARG A 5 3.62 21.73 15.87
N ARG A 6 2.32 21.72 15.60
CA ARG A 6 1.71 20.72 14.71
C ARG A 6 2.23 20.99 13.31
N TRP A 7 2.95 20.02 12.76
CA TRP A 7 3.30 20.06 11.35
C TRP A 7 2.00 20.15 10.55
N PRO A 8 1.85 21.11 9.63
CA PRO A 8 0.56 21.45 9.02
C PRO A 8 -0.09 20.33 8.20
N LEU A 9 0.58 19.18 8.04
CA LEU A 9 0.14 18.07 7.18
C LEU A 9 0.20 16.70 7.86
N THR A 10 0.50 16.61 9.17
CA THR A 10 0.63 15.31 9.85
C THR A 10 -0.62 14.44 9.67
N ASP A 11 -1.80 15.01 9.89
CA ASP A 11 -3.07 14.28 9.80
C ASP A 11 -3.37 13.82 8.37
N LEU A 12 -2.94 14.59 7.36
CA LEU A 12 -3.10 14.21 5.96
C LEU A 12 -2.21 13.00 5.62
N VAL A 13 -0.96 13.03 6.07
CA VAL A 13 0.00 11.93 5.84
C VAL A 13 -0.51 10.64 6.46
N TRP A 14 -0.95 10.69 7.72
CA TRP A 14 -1.45 9.50 8.41
C TRP A 14 -2.69 8.90 7.74
N ARG A 15 -3.71 9.71 7.44
CA ARG A 15 -4.91 9.24 6.74
C ARG A 15 -4.59 8.62 5.38
N GLN A 16 -3.62 9.19 4.67
CA GLN A 16 -3.23 8.68 3.36
C GLN A 16 -2.42 7.39 3.45
N PHE A 17 -1.64 7.20 4.53
CA PHE A 17 -0.96 5.94 4.82
C PHE A 17 -1.94 4.84 5.25
N GLU A 18 -2.93 5.15 6.07
CA GLU A 18 -4.03 4.23 6.39
C GLU A 18 -4.77 3.80 5.11
N THR A 19 -5.06 4.75 4.22
CA THR A 19 -5.66 4.45 2.92
C THR A 19 -4.77 3.54 2.07
N PHE A 20 -3.45 3.77 2.07
CA PHE A 20 -2.49 2.93 1.35
C PHE A 20 -2.48 1.49 1.89
N ASP A 21 -2.48 1.33 3.22
CA ASP A 21 -2.46 0.02 3.87
C ASP A 21 -3.76 -0.76 3.57
N LEU A 22 -4.93 -0.10 3.55
CA LEU A 22 -6.19 -0.72 3.12
C LEU A 22 -6.15 -1.21 1.67
N VAL A 23 -5.51 -0.46 0.76
CA VAL A 23 -5.37 -0.89 -0.64
C VAL A 23 -4.42 -2.10 -0.73
N MET A 24 -3.38 -2.16 0.09
CA MET A 24 -2.49 -3.32 0.15
C MET A 24 -3.21 -4.59 0.63
N GLU A 25 -4.04 -4.46 1.67
CA GLU A 25 -4.88 -5.55 2.16
C GLU A 25 -5.85 -6.02 1.08
N LEU A 26 -6.54 -5.08 0.42
CA LEU A 26 -7.46 -5.37 -0.69
C LEU A 26 -6.76 -6.11 -1.85
N ALA A 27 -5.52 -5.72 -2.15
CA ALA A 27 -4.67 -6.35 -3.15
C ALA A 27 -3.98 -7.64 -2.66
N ARG A 28 -4.27 -8.09 -1.43
CA ARG A 28 -3.69 -9.28 -0.79
C ARG A 28 -2.15 -9.27 -0.71
N VAL A 29 -1.58 -8.09 -0.59
CA VAL A 29 -0.13 -7.92 -0.48
C VAL A 29 0.34 -8.31 0.93
N ASP A 30 1.40 -9.10 1.01
CA ASP A 30 2.12 -9.30 2.27
C ASP A 30 2.93 -8.03 2.60
N MET A 31 2.52 -7.35 3.67
CA MET A 31 3.15 -6.12 4.17
C MET A 31 4.65 -6.30 4.47
N ALA A 32 5.03 -7.44 5.03
CA ALA A 32 6.42 -7.70 5.41
C ALA A 32 7.30 -7.93 4.18
N CYS A 33 6.78 -8.62 3.16
CA CYS A 33 7.44 -8.76 1.87
C CYS A 33 7.59 -7.41 1.17
N ALA A 34 6.52 -6.62 1.10
CA ALA A 34 6.54 -5.31 0.47
C ALA A 34 7.51 -4.34 1.17
N ALA A 35 7.60 -4.39 2.51
CA ALA A 35 8.51 -3.55 3.29
C ALA A 35 10.00 -3.88 3.05
N ARG A 36 10.30 -5.12 2.64
CA ARG A 36 11.67 -5.57 2.31
C ARG A 36 12.02 -5.43 0.83
N MET A 37 11.03 -5.21 -0.03
CA MET A 37 11.23 -5.08 -1.46
C MET A 37 12.18 -3.93 -1.78
N ASP A 38 13.25 -4.24 -2.52
CA ASP A 38 14.31 -3.28 -2.86
C ASP A 38 14.85 -2.54 -1.61
N GLY A 39 15.05 -3.27 -0.51
CA GLY A 39 15.49 -2.70 0.77
C GLY A 39 14.49 -1.70 1.38
N GLY A 40 13.22 -1.76 1.00
CA GLY A 40 12.16 -0.85 1.44
C GLY A 40 12.00 0.40 0.57
N LYS A 41 12.88 0.62 -0.40
CA LYS A 41 12.81 1.77 -1.32
C LYS A 41 11.53 1.74 -2.17
N ALA A 42 11.13 0.56 -2.63
CA ALA A 42 9.92 0.40 -3.43
C ALA A 42 8.65 0.82 -2.65
N MET A 43 8.52 0.42 -1.38
CA MET A 43 7.39 0.81 -0.55
C MET A 43 7.41 2.32 -0.22
N ALA A 44 8.58 2.89 0.07
CA ALA A 44 8.71 4.32 0.33
C ALA A 44 8.24 5.16 -0.87
N GLU A 45 8.65 4.76 -2.08
CA GLU A 45 8.26 5.42 -3.33
C GLU A 45 6.76 5.26 -3.63
N ALA A 46 6.19 4.08 -3.38
CA ALA A 46 4.75 3.83 -3.52
C ALA A 46 3.94 4.68 -2.53
N ARG A 47 4.37 4.80 -1.27
CA ARG A 47 3.73 5.67 -0.26
C ARG A 47 3.81 7.14 -0.65
N ARG A 48 4.96 7.59 -1.17
CA ARG A 48 5.13 8.96 -1.72
C ARG A 48 4.17 9.20 -2.89
N THR A 49 4.06 8.25 -3.81
CA THR A 49 3.12 8.31 -4.94
C THR A 49 1.68 8.39 -4.45
N CYS A 50 1.32 7.60 -3.44
CA CYS A 50 -0.01 7.63 -2.83
C CYS A 50 -0.31 8.98 -2.17
N LEU A 51 0.67 9.56 -1.47
CA LEU A 51 0.55 10.86 -0.79
C LEU A 51 0.19 11.99 -1.75
N HIS A 52 0.79 11.99 -2.94
CA HIS A 52 0.57 12.99 -3.98
C HIS A 52 -0.52 12.62 -5.00
N CYS A 53 -1.23 11.50 -4.79
CA CYS A 53 -2.22 11.00 -5.73
C CYS A 53 -3.43 11.95 -5.84
N GLN A 54 -3.78 12.33 -7.07
CA GLN A 54 -4.90 13.23 -7.36
C GLN A 54 -6.27 12.55 -7.27
N VAL A 55 -6.33 11.21 -7.42
CA VAL A 55 -7.58 10.43 -7.38
C VAL A 55 -7.89 9.85 -5.99
N ARG A 56 -7.25 10.35 -4.93
CA ARG A 56 -7.39 9.84 -3.55
C ARG A 56 -8.82 9.88 -3.00
N GLU A 57 -9.61 10.88 -3.37
CA GLU A 57 -11.01 10.98 -2.93
C GLU A 57 -11.87 9.89 -3.56
N ARG A 58 -11.73 9.69 -4.88
CA ARG A 58 -12.39 8.60 -5.60
C ARG A 58 -11.97 7.25 -5.03
N CYS A 59 -10.67 7.03 -4.81
CA CYS A 59 -10.15 5.79 -4.21
C CYS A 59 -10.79 5.51 -2.84
N ARG A 60 -10.82 6.49 -1.93
CA ARG A 60 -11.47 6.33 -0.62
C ARG A 60 -12.97 6.01 -0.73
N SER A 61 -13.67 6.63 -1.67
CA SER A 61 -15.08 6.32 -1.94
C SER A 61 -15.27 4.86 -2.43
N LEU A 62 -14.38 4.37 -3.30
CA LEU A 62 -14.37 2.96 -3.72
C LEU A 62 -14.15 2.01 -2.54
N LEU A 63 -13.20 2.33 -1.67
CA LEU A 63 -12.92 1.51 -0.49
C LEU A 63 -14.10 1.50 0.49
N ALA A 64 -14.68 2.66 0.78
CA ALA A 64 -15.79 2.81 1.72
C ALA A 64 -17.05 2.05 1.30
N ARG A 65 -17.28 1.89 -0.01
CA ARG A 65 -18.43 1.12 -0.55
C ARG A 65 -18.14 -0.37 -0.73
N GLY A 66 -16.94 -0.85 -0.38
CA GLY A 66 -16.55 -2.24 -0.59
C GLY A 66 -16.45 -2.62 -2.07
N ALA A 67 -15.95 -1.70 -2.92
CA ALA A 67 -15.79 -1.94 -4.36
C ALA A 67 -14.88 -3.15 -4.63
N HIS A 68 -15.05 -3.76 -5.81
CA HIS A 68 -14.22 -4.88 -6.21
C HIS A 68 -12.73 -4.46 -6.30
N PRO A 69 -11.75 -5.29 -5.89
CA PRO A 69 -10.32 -4.94 -5.98
C PRO A 69 -9.89 -4.42 -7.35
N GLY A 70 -10.43 -5.02 -8.42
CA GLY A 70 -10.16 -4.58 -9.80
C GLY A 70 -10.55 -3.13 -10.10
N GLU A 71 -11.63 -2.61 -9.50
CA GLU A 71 -12.04 -1.21 -9.67
C GLU A 71 -11.04 -0.25 -9.03
N VAL A 72 -10.54 -0.61 -7.83
CA VAL A 72 -9.53 0.19 -7.13
C VAL A 72 -8.21 0.14 -7.90
N MET A 73 -7.80 -1.03 -8.36
CA MET A 73 -6.57 -1.20 -9.15
C MET A 73 -6.62 -0.44 -10.48
N ALA A 74 -7.77 -0.38 -11.15
CA ALA A 74 -7.93 0.31 -12.43
C ALA A 74 -7.62 1.81 -12.37
N ILE A 75 -7.76 2.44 -11.18
CA ILE A 75 -7.46 3.86 -10.99
C ILE A 75 -6.19 4.10 -10.17
N CYS A 76 -5.58 3.06 -9.61
CA CYS A 76 -4.50 3.22 -8.64
C CYS A 76 -3.14 3.34 -9.34
N PRO A 77 -2.38 4.43 -9.13
CA PRO A 77 -1.04 4.55 -9.70
C PRO A 77 -0.04 3.53 -9.13
N ASN A 78 -0.33 2.97 -7.95
CA ASN A 78 0.49 1.93 -7.33
C ASN A 78 0.09 0.50 -7.72
N ALA A 79 -0.86 0.31 -8.65
CA ALA A 79 -1.37 -1.01 -9.01
C ALA A 79 -0.24 -1.97 -9.45
N HIS A 80 0.74 -1.47 -10.20
CA HIS A 80 1.90 -2.27 -10.61
C HIS A 80 2.73 -2.75 -9.42
N PHE A 81 3.01 -1.86 -8.46
CA PHE A 81 3.74 -2.21 -7.23
C PHE A 81 3.00 -3.30 -6.45
N PHE A 82 1.69 -3.15 -6.25
CA PHE A 82 0.89 -4.17 -5.54
C PHE A 82 0.90 -5.52 -6.26
N ALA A 83 0.75 -5.53 -7.58
CA ALA A 83 0.81 -6.74 -8.37
C ALA A 83 2.18 -7.43 -8.28
N GLN A 84 3.27 -6.66 -8.24
CA GLN A 84 4.62 -7.19 -8.05
C GLN A 84 4.77 -7.86 -6.68
N CYS A 85 4.32 -7.19 -5.61
CA CYS A 85 4.35 -7.74 -4.26
C CYS A 85 3.52 -9.01 -4.13
N ALA A 86 2.31 -9.04 -4.72
CA ALA A 86 1.44 -10.20 -4.68
C ALA A 86 2.09 -11.43 -5.32
N ARG A 87 2.76 -11.28 -6.47
CA ARG A 87 3.47 -12.38 -7.15
C ARG A 87 4.64 -12.94 -6.35
N MET A 88 5.33 -12.11 -5.56
CA MET A 88 6.46 -12.58 -4.74
C MET A 88 6.02 -13.50 -3.61
N LYS A 89 4.80 -13.31 -3.08
CA LYS A 89 4.21 -14.20 -2.09
C LYS A 89 4.06 -15.62 -2.64
N ASP A 90 3.65 -15.74 -3.90
CA ASP A 90 3.44 -17.04 -4.56
C ASP A 90 4.75 -17.81 -4.75
N HIS A 91 5.88 -17.11 -4.85
CA HIS A 91 7.21 -17.71 -5.03
C HIS A 91 7.91 -18.02 -3.69
N GLY A 92 7.51 -17.37 -2.60
CA GLY A 92 8.08 -17.55 -1.26
C GLY A 92 7.46 -18.68 -0.43
N SER A 93 6.49 -19.44 -0.97
CA SER A 93 5.79 -20.52 -0.27
C SER A 93 6.24 -21.94 -0.64
N ALA A 94 7.20 -22.10 -1.56
CA ALA A 94 7.86 -23.38 -1.76
C ALA A 94 8.95 -23.57 -0.69
N ALA A 95 8.56 -24.05 0.50
CA ALA A 95 9.53 -24.64 1.41
C ALA A 95 10.17 -25.85 0.72
N PRO A 96 11.50 -26.03 0.74
CA PRO A 96 12.10 -27.28 0.30
C PRO A 96 11.71 -28.38 1.29
N ASP A 97 11.10 -29.47 0.79
CA ASP A 97 10.98 -30.73 1.52
C ASP A 97 12.36 -31.11 2.07
N GLY A 98 12.52 -31.03 3.38
CA GLY A 98 13.72 -31.50 4.06
C GLY A 98 13.76 -33.03 4.02
N PRO A 99 14.95 -33.65 3.85
CA PRO A 99 15.03 -35.09 3.68
C PRO A 99 14.70 -35.82 4.99
N ARG A 100 14.07 -36.99 4.82
CA ARG A 100 13.65 -37.95 5.85
C ARG A 100 14.83 -38.69 6.46
#